data_AF-A0A2D4KP59-F1
#
_entry.id   AF-A0A2D4KP59-F1
#
_cell.length_a   1.000
_cell.length_b   1.000
_cell.length_c   1.000
_cell.angle_alpha   90.00
_cell.angle_beta   90.00
_cell.angle_gamma   90.00
#
_symmetry.space_group_name_H-M   'P 1'
#
loop_
_entity.id
_entity.type
_entity.pdbx_description
1 polymer ?
#
loop_
_entity_poly.entity_id
_entity_poly.type
_entity_poly.pdbx_seq_one_letter_code
_entity_poly.pdbx_strand_id
1 'polypeptide(L)'
;MIAVIMAALMSSLTSIFNSSSTLFAIDIWQRLRKKATEQELMIVGRVFVLILVAISILWIPIIQTANSGQLFDYIQSITSYLAPPITALFILAIFCRRINEPGAFWGLMFGLVVGFIRMVMEFIYTAPSCGEEDQRPFVLKDVHYLYFAIILFGLTVAVIVFVSLCTPPIPEENLARLTWWTRYSETPEKDMENCNHQNTEHTPQKEKDSAISSSENIDLTDKEHGEVKYPFWKKLYFWFCGISVNPKSTLTREEEAAAQKKLTNIKEEPVWKTVCNCNAIILLAINIFLWGYFG
;
A
#
# COMPACT_ATOMS: atom_id res chain seq x y z
N MET A 1 33.08 5.75 0.25
CA MET A 1 32.20 5.04 -0.70
C MET A 1 31.41 3.92 -0.02
N ILE A 2 32.06 2.91 0.60
CA ILE A 2 31.36 1.80 1.27
C ILE A 2 30.36 2.28 2.34
N ALA A 3 30.74 3.23 3.20
CA ALA A 3 29.83 3.79 4.21
C ALA A 3 28.56 4.43 3.60
N VAL A 4 28.69 5.11 2.46
CA VAL A 4 27.56 5.72 1.75
C VAL A 4 26.65 4.65 1.15
N ILE A 5 27.23 3.60 0.56
CA ILE A 5 26.46 2.47 0.01
C ILE A 5 25.73 1.75 1.14
N MET A 6 26.39 1.46 2.27
CA MET A 6 25.76 0.81 3.42
C MET A 6 24.63 1.66 4.01
N ALA A 7 24.84 2.98 4.12
CA ALA A 7 23.80 3.89 4.58
C ALA A 7 22.60 3.93 3.63
N ALA A 8 22.83 4.00 2.32
CA ALA A 8 21.78 3.97 1.31
C ALA A 8 20.98 2.67 1.35
N LEU A 9 21.66 1.52 1.45
CA LEU A 9 21.02 0.21 1.59
C LEU A 9 20.17 0.10 2.86
N MET A 10 20.71 0.54 4.01
CA MET A 10 19.98 0.55 5.27
C MET A 10 18.75 1.47 5.21
N SER A 11 18.85 2.61 4.54
CA SER A 11 17.72 3.52 4.33
C SER A 11 16.61 2.88 3.48
N SER A 12 16.96 2.25 2.36
CA SER A 12 15.99 1.57 1.50
C SER A 12 15.32 0.39 2.20
N LEU A 13 16.09 -0.44 2.91
CA LEU A 13 15.55 -1.55 3.71
C LEU A 13 14.61 -1.06 4.81
N THR A 14 14.99 -0.01 5.53
CA THR A 14 14.14 0.60 6.57
C THR A 14 12.82 1.11 5.98
N SER A 15 12.85 1.76 4.81
CA SER A 15 11.66 2.25 4.12
C SER A 15 10.72 1.11 3.69
N ILE A 16 11.27 0.04 3.11
CA ILE A 16 10.49 -1.13 2.67
C ILE A 16 9.84 -1.84 3.86
N PHE A 17 10.58 -2.09 4.93
CA PHE A 17 10.05 -2.75 6.12
C PHE A 17 9.00 -1.90 6.84
N ASN A 18 9.21 -0.59 6.93
CA ASN A 18 8.24 0.32 7.55
C ASN A 18 6.94 0.42 6.73
N SER A 19 7.04 0.48 5.41
CA SER A 19 5.86 0.52 4.53
C SER A 19 5.08 -0.80 4.62
N SER A 20 5.79 -1.94 4.60
CA SER A 20 5.18 -3.27 4.69
C SER A 20 4.52 -3.52 6.05
N SER A 21 5.12 -3.06 7.15
CA SER A 21 4.53 -3.19 8.48
C SER A 21 3.30 -2.32 8.65
N THR A 22 3.28 -1.13 8.04
CA THR A 22 2.11 -0.25 8.03
C THR A 22 0.97 -0.86 7.23
N LEU A 23 1.24 -1.38 6.02
CA LEU A 23 0.23 -2.11 5.21
C LEU A 23 -0.33 -3.31 5.98
N PHE A 24 0.52 -4.12 6.62
CA PHE A 24 0.03 -5.26 7.40
C PHE A 24 -0.80 -4.83 8.62
N ALA A 25 -0.35 -3.83 9.36
CA ALA A 25 -1.03 -3.36 10.55
C ALA A 25 -2.39 -2.73 10.20
N ILE A 26 -2.43 -1.77 9.28
CA ILE A 26 -3.64 -1.01 8.95
C ILE A 26 -4.56 -1.82 8.03
N ASP A 27 -4.05 -2.39 6.94
CA ASP A 27 -4.93 -3.00 5.93
C ASP A 27 -5.35 -4.42 6.29
N ILE A 28 -4.55 -5.17 7.04
CA ILE A 28 -4.83 -6.57 7.40
C ILE A 28 -5.27 -6.68 8.87
N TRP A 29 -4.43 -6.26 9.82
CA TRP A 29 -4.67 -6.48 11.24
C TRP A 29 -5.90 -5.72 11.76
N GLN A 30 -6.08 -4.46 11.38
CA GLN A 30 -7.25 -3.67 11.78
C GLN A 30 -8.56 -4.21 11.19
N ARG A 31 -8.53 -4.78 9.98
CA ARG A 31 -9.70 -5.46 9.39
C ARG A 31 -10.06 -6.75 10.11
N LEU A 32 -9.05 -7.53 10.51
CA LEU A 32 -9.26 -8.78 11.26
C LEU A 32 -9.72 -8.50 12.70
N ARG A 33 -9.15 -7.49 13.35
CA ARG A 33 -9.47 -7.07 14.72
C ARG A 33 -10.01 -5.63 14.73
N LYS A 34 -11.32 -5.51 14.57
CA LYS A 34 -12.06 -4.24 14.50
C LYS A 34 -11.92 -3.30 15.74
N LYS A 35 -11.42 -3.81 16.87
CA LYS A 35 -11.14 -3.03 18.10
C LYS A 35 -9.66 -3.09 18.49
N ALA A 36 -8.75 -3.02 17.52
CA ALA A 36 -7.32 -2.93 17.81
C ALA A 36 -7.00 -1.56 18.44
N THR A 37 -6.22 -1.57 19.51
CA THR A 37 -5.71 -0.33 20.11
C THR A 37 -4.48 0.17 19.33
N GLU A 38 -4.22 1.47 19.34
CA GLU A 38 -3.03 2.07 18.71
C GLU A 38 -1.72 1.40 19.20
N GLN A 39 -1.67 1.05 20.48
CA GLN A 39 -0.52 0.36 21.08
C GLN A 39 -0.33 -1.03 20.49
N GLU A 40 -1.42 -1.77 20.30
CA GLU A 40 -1.40 -3.09 19.68
C GLU A 40 -0.92 -3.00 18.23
N LEU A 41 -1.44 -2.04 17.46
CA LEU A 41 -1.10 -1.84 16.05
C LEU A 41 0.41 -1.63 15.86
N MET A 42 1.00 -0.81 16.72
CA MET A 42 2.43 -0.52 16.70
C MET A 42 3.30 -1.72 17.12
N ILE A 43 2.86 -2.51 18.10
CA ILE A 43 3.56 -3.74 18.51
C ILE A 43 3.50 -4.77 17.38
N VAL A 44 2.32 -4.99 16.80
CA VAL A 44 2.12 -5.92 15.68
C VAL A 44 2.96 -5.53 14.48
N GLY A 45 3.02 -4.24 14.14
CA GLY A 45 3.88 -3.73 13.08
C GLY A 45 5.36 -4.08 13.29
N ARG A 46 5.89 -3.88 14.50
CA ARG A 46 7.29 -4.21 14.83
C ARG A 46 7.58 -5.71 14.80
N VAL A 47 6.66 -6.52 15.34
CA VAL A 47 6.78 -7.99 15.30
C VAL A 47 6.78 -8.47 13.84
N PHE A 48 5.92 -7.90 13.00
CA PHE A 48 5.88 -8.22 11.59
C PHE A 48 7.19 -7.88 10.87
N VAL A 49 7.85 -6.76 11.19
CA VAL A 49 9.19 -6.46 10.66
C VAL A 49 10.20 -7.56 11.00
N LEU A 50 10.21 -8.06 12.24
CA LEU A 50 11.12 -9.14 12.63
C LEU A 50 10.86 -10.42 11.83
N ILE A 51 9.59 -10.76 11.61
CA ILE A 51 9.20 -11.91 10.78
C ILE A 51 9.64 -11.72 9.32
N LEU A 52 9.42 -10.54 8.74
CA LEU A 52 9.86 -10.23 7.38
C LEU A 52 11.38 -10.32 7.22
N VAL A 53 12.15 -9.84 8.20
CA VAL A 53 13.62 -9.96 8.19
C VAL A 53 14.04 -11.43 8.21
N ALA A 54 13.42 -12.26 9.05
CA ALA A 54 13.70 -13.69 9.09
C ALA A 54 13.41 -14.37 7.75
N ILE A 55 12.22 -14.15 7.18
CA ILE A 55 11.84 -14.70 5.86
C ILE A 55 12.81 -14.23 4.77
N SER A 56 13.21 -12.95 4.78
CA SER A 56 14.16 -12.40 3.81
C SER A 56 15.52 -13.11 3.86
N ILE A 57 16.03 -13.42 5.06
CA ILE A 57 17.28 -14.18 5.23
C ILE A 57 17.13 -15.61 4.73
N LEU A 58 16.00 -16.27 5.03
CA LEU A 58 15.71 -17.62 4.54
C LEU A 58 15.57 -17.68 3.00
N TRP A 59 15.25 -16.57 2.34
CA TRP A 59 15.05 -16.52 0.89
C TRP A 59 16.36 -16.38 0.09
N ILE A 60 17.47 -15.97 0.73
CA ILE A 60 18.79 -15.81 0.09
C ILE A 60 19.24 -17.05 -0.71
N PRO A 61 19.21 -18.29 -0.16
CA PRO A 61 19.66 -19.47 -0.91
C PRO A 61 18.84 -19.73 -2.18
N ILE A 62 17.54 -19.41 -2.17
CA ILE A 62 16.65 -19.59 -3.34
C ILE A 62 17.07 -18.67 -4.48
N ILE A 63 17.43 -17.43 -4.16
CA ILE A 63 17.90 -16.45 -5.16
C ILE A 63 19.21 -16.94 -5.80
N GLN A 64 20.11 -17.52 -5.00
CA GLN A 64 21.40 -18.02 -5.47
C GLN A 64 21.28 -19.25 -6.39
N THR A 65 20.28 -20.11 -6.17
CA THR A 65 20.06 -21.30 -7.00
C THR A 65 19.24 -21.01 -8.25
N ALA A 66 18.31 -20.06 -8.20
CA ALA A 66 17.38 -19.79 -9.30
C ALA A 66 18.00 -18.96 -10.44
N ASN A 67 19.02 -18.14 -10.20
CA ASN A 67 19.62 -17.30 -11.24
C ASN A 67 21.15 -17.30 -11.16
N SER A 68 21.78 -17.69 -12.28
CA SER A 68 23.22 -17.85 -12.50
C SER A 68 24.01 -16.53 -12.56
N GLY A 69 23.66 -15.54 -11.74
CA GLY A 69 24.45 -14.31 -11.53
C GLY A 69 23.79 -13.00 -11.99
N GLN A 70 22.60 -13.02 -12.57
CA GLN A 70 21.87 -11.81 -13.02
C GLN A 70 20.73 -11.42 -12.06
N LEU A 71 21.07 -10.88 -10.89
CA LEU A 71 20.10 -10.47 -9.87
C LEU A 71 19.09 -9.41 -10.38
N PHE A 72 19.55 -8.52 -11.26
CA PHE A 72 18.69 -7.47 -11.82
C PHE A 72 17.57 -8.06 -12.69
N ASP A 73 17.91 -9.01 -13.58
CA ASP A 73 16.93 -9.68 -14.44
C ASP A 73 15.90 -10.47 -13.61
N TYR A 74 16.32 -11.08 -12.52
CA TYR A 74 15.42 -11.76 -11.57
C TYR A 74 14.42 -10.81 -10.90
N ILE A 75 14.90 -9.69 -10.35
CA ILE A 75 14.03 -8.71 -9.70
C ILE A 75 13.05 -8.12 -10.72
N GLN A 76 13.54 -7.85 -11.93
CA GLN A 76 12.71 -7.29 -13.00
C GLN A 76 11.69 -8.31 -13.54
N SER A 77 12.03 -9.60 -13.66
CA SER A 77 11.10 -10.64 -14.11
C SER A 77 9.95 -10.82 -13.11
N ILE A 78 10.24 -10.93 -11.81
CA ILE A 78 9.20 -11.01 -10.76
C ILE A 78 8.30 -9.77 -10.78
N THR A 79 8.90 -8.58 -10.86
CA THR A 79 8.14 -7.32 -10.94
C THR A 79 7.24 -7.31 -12.18
N SER A 80 7.73 -7.82 -13.31
CA SER A 80 7.00 -7.93 -14.56
C SER A 80 5.81 -8.90 -14.51
N TYR A 81 5.74 -9.79 -13.52
CA TYR A 81 4.61 -10.71 -13.34
C TYR A 81 3.52 -10.16 -12.41
N LEU A 82 3.88 -9.28 -11.46
CA LEU A 82 2.96 -8.78 -10.43
C LEU A 82 2.53 -7.33 -10.66
N ALA A 83 3.40 -6.48 -11.18
CA ALA A 83 3.13 -5.05 -11.34
C ALA A 83 2.14 -4.69 -12.47
N PRO A 84 2.10 -5.39 -13.63
CA PRO A 84 1.23 -4.98 -14.73
C PRO A 84 -0.27 -5.01 -14.40
N PRO A 85 -0.82 -6.05 -13.72
CA PRO A 85 -2.24 -6.05 -13.33
C PRO A 85 -2.61 -4.89 -12.40
N ILE A 86 -1.75 -4.57 -11.44
CA ILE A 86 -1.94 -3.46 -10.49
C ILE A 86 -1.93 -2.13 -11.27
N THR A 87 -0.96 -1.96 -12.17
CA THR A 87 -0.84 -0.76 -13.00
C THR A 87 -2.05 -0.58 -13.93
N ALA A 88 -2.51 -1.67 -14.56
CA ALA A 88 -3.71 -1.66 -15.40
C ALA A 88 -4.94 -1.19 -14.62
N LEU A 89 -5.11 -1.73 -13.41
CA LEU A 89 -6.21 -1.33 -12.52
C LEU A 89 -6.13 0.15 -12.17
N PHE A 90 -4.98 0.65 -11.72
CA PHE A 90 -4.84 2.06 -11.32
C PHE A 90 -5.06 3.03 -12.47
N ILE A 91 -4.49 2.74 -13.65
CA ILE A 91 -4.70 3.58 -14.84
C ILE A 91 -6.18 3.63 -15.18
N LEU A 92 -6.85 2.47 -15.25
CA LEU A 92 -8.28 2.43 -15.55
C LEU A 92 -9.13 3.10 -14.47
N ALA A 93 -8.84 2.89 -13.19
CA ALA A 93 -9.58 3.51 -12.09
C ALA A 93 -9.50 5.05 -12.10
N ILE A 94 -8.33 5.61 -12.47
CA ILE A 94 -8.14 7.06 -12.54
C ILE A 94 -8.81 7.66 -13.78
N PHE A 95 -8.65 7.04 -14.96
CA PHE A 95 -9.04 7.65 -16.23
C PHE A 95 -10.43 7.23 -16.73
N CYS A 96 -10.99 6.12 -16.28
CA CYS A 96 -12.26 5.58 -16.76
C CYS A 96 -13.35 5.58 -15.68
N ARG A 97 -14.36 6.45 -15.84
CA ARG A 97 -15.51 6.56 -14.92
C ARG A 97 -16.41 5.31 -14.90
N ARG A 98 -16.28 4.43 -15.90
CA ARG A 98 -17.13 3.24 -16.08
C ARG A 98 -16.63 2.01 -15.29
N ILE A 99 -15.42 2.07 -14.73
CA ILE A 99 -14.86 0.94 -13.98
C ILE A 99 -15.58 0.81 -12.65
N ASN A 100 -15.92 -0.42 -12.28
CA ASN A 100 -16.64 -0.74 -11.06
C ASN A 100 -15.87 -1.73 -10.17
N GLU A 101 -16.31 -1.87 -8.92
CA GLU A 101 -15.69 -2.73 -7.91
C GLU A 101 -15.50 -4.20 -8.37
N PRO A 102 -16.51 -4.90 -8.94
CA PRO A 102 -16.30 -6.29 -9.36
C PRO A 102 -15.40 -6.39 -10.59
N GLY A 103 -15.43 -5.45 -11.53
CA GLY A 103 -14.50 -5.45 -12.66
C GLY A 103 -13.06 -5.23 -12.20
N ALA A 104 -12.87 -4.31 -11.27
CA ALA A 104 -11.58 -4.07 -10.61
C ALA A 104 -11.07 -5.33 -9.89
N PHE A 105 -11.92 -5.94 -9.05
CA PHE A 105 -11.57 -7.11 -8.26
C PHE A 105 -11.24 -8.33 -9.13
N TRP A 106 -12.15 -8.72 -10.02
CA TRP A 106 -11.98 -9.91 -10.86
C TRP A 106 -10.89 -9.74 -11.90
N GLY A 107 -10.73 -8.55 -12.47
CA GLY A 107 -9.64 -8.27 -13.40
C GLY A 107 -8.27 -8.30 -12.73
N LEU A 108 -8.14 -7.70 -11.54
CA LEU A 108 -6.90 -7.78 -10.75
C LEU A 108 -6.59 -9.22 -10.33
N MET A 109 -7.58 -9.97 -9.82
CA MET A 109 -7.42 -11.37 -9.45
C MET A 109 -6.98 -12.23 -10.63
N PHE A 110 -7.65 -12.08 -11.78
CA PHE A 110 -7.25 -12.78 -13.01
C PHE A 110 -5.80 -12.47 -13.41
N GLY A 111 -5.44 -11.20 -13.46
CA GLY A 111 -4.08 -10.78 -13.81
C GLY A 111 -3.01 -11.31 -12.84
N LEU A 112 -3.28 -11.22 -11.53
CA LEU A 112 -2.35 -11.73 -10.50
C LEU A 112 -2.22 -13.27 -10.56
N VAL A 113 -3.31 -14.00 -10.81
CA VAL A 113 -3.25 -15.47 -10.95
C VAL A 113 -2.45 -15.86 -12.18
N VAL A 114 -2.68 -15.22 -13.33
CA VAL A 114 -1.91 -15.50 -14.56
C VAL A 114 -0.42 -15.16 -14.37
N GLY A 115 -0.11 -14.03 -13.75
CA GLY A 115 1.26 -13.65 -13.38
C GLY A 115 1.91 -14.65 -12.42
N PHE A 116 1.17 -15.09 -11.40
CA PHE A 116 1.65 -16.07 -10.44
C PHE A 116 1.92 -17.44 -11.07
N ILE A 117 1.04 -17.90 -11.98
CA ILE A 117 1.27 -19.14 -12.75
C ILE A 117 2.57 -19.03 -13.55
N ARG A 118 2.80 -17.90 -14.23
CA ARG A 118 4.04 -17.65 -14.99
C ARG A 118 5.28 -17.65 -14.09
N MET A 119 5.17 -17.07 -12.89
CA MET A 119 6.24 -17.05 -11.90
C MET A 119 6.56 -18.48 -11.41
N VAL A 120 5.55 -19.27 -11.07
CA VAL A 120 5.73 -20.66 -10.62
C VAL A 120 6.33 -21.52 -11.73
N MET A 121 5.90 -21.35 -12.98
CA MET A 121 6.50 -22.07 -14.12
C MET A 121 7.99 -21.75 -14.29
N GLU A 122 8.43 -20.51 -14.04
CA GLU A 122 9.85 -20.15 -14.11
C GLU A 122 10.69 -20.81 -13.03
N PHE A 123 10.12 -20.97 -11.83
CA PHE A 123 10.77 -21.69 -10.74
C PHE A 123 10.85 -23.21 -10.99
N ILE A 124 9.85 -23.80 -11.66
CA ILE A 124 9.82 -25.23 -11.96
C ILE A 124 10.73 -25.57 -13.15
N TYR A 125 10.65 -24.78 -14.22
CA TYR A 125 11.38 -25.00 -15.46
C TYR A 125 12.53 -24.01 -15.58
N THR A 126 13.64 -24.31 -14.91
CA THR A 126 14.86 -23.52 -14.97
C THR A 126 15.49 -23.56 -16.36
N ALA A 127 16.21 -22.49 -16.71
CA ALA A 127 16.95 -22.47 -17.97
C ALA A 127 17.99 -23.60 -17.98
N PRO A 128 17.99 -24.48 -19.01
CA PRO A 128 18.97 -25.56 -19.11
C PRO A 128 20.37 -24.99 -19.31
N SER A 129 21.38 -25.77 -18.93
CA SER A 129 22.77 -25.39 -19.18
C SER A 129 23.08 -25.42 -20.68
N CYS A 130 24.09 -24.66 -21.10
CA CYS A 130 24.51 -24.61 -22.51
C CYS A 130 24.75 -26.02 -23.07
N GLY A 131 23.94 -26.44 -24.05
CA GLY A 131 24.09 -27.73 -24.75
C GLY A 131 23.09 -28.82 -24.35
N GLU A 132 22.17 -28.57 -23.40
CA GLU A 132 21.09 -29.51 -23.04
C GLU A 132 19.80 -29.23 -23.80
N GLU A 133 18.94 -30.26 -23.96
CA GLU A 133 17.62 -30.10 -24.58
C GLU A 133 16.69 -29.26 -23.70
N ASP A 134 16.08 -28.24 -24.30
CA ASP A 134 15.19 -27.31 -23.59
C ASP A 134 13.78 -27.88 -23.46
N GLN A 135 13.43 -28.35 -22.25
CA GLN A 135 12.10 -28.88 -21.92
C GLN A 135 11.09 -27.80 -21.48
N ARG A 136 11.44 -26.51 -21.57
CA ARG A 136 10.51 -25.43 -21.18
C ARG A 136 9.31 -25.36 -22.12
N PRO A 137 8.10 -25.10 -21.59
CA PRO A 137 6.93 -24.87 -22.45
C PRO A 137 7.15 -23.66 -23.35
N PHE A 138 6.57 -23.67 -24.57
CA PHE A 138 6.71 -22.63 -25.60
C PHE A 138 6.52 -21.20 -25.05
N VAL A 139 5.55 -21.00 -24.15
CA VAL A 139 5.26 -19.71 -23.52
C VAL A 139 6.41 -19.19 -22.66
N LEU A 140 7.22 -20.07 -22.07
CA LEU A 140 8.41 -19.68 -21.29
C LEU A 140 9.64 -19.47 -22.16
N LYS A 141 9.78 -20.29 -23.21
CA LYS A 141 10.95 -20.29 -24.10
C LYS A 141 10.96 -19.11 -25.05
N ASP A 142 9.82 -18.85 -25.70
CA ASP A 142 9.75 -17.94 -26.83
C ASP A 142 9.20 -16.55 -26.46
N VAL A 143 8.65 -16.39 -25.25
CA VAL A 143 8.14 -15.10 -24.76
C VAL A 143 9.01 -14.57 -23.62
N HIS A 144 9.79 -13.53 -23.93
CA HIS A 144 10.57 -12.80 -22.94
C HIS A 144 9.65 -12.16 -21.88
N TYR A 145 10.13 -12.06 -20.63
CA TYR A 145 9.31 -11.59 -19.49
C TYR A 145 8.71 -10.20 -19.73
N LEU A 146 9.41 -9.32 -20.48
CA LEU A 146 8.92 -7.98 -20.78
C LEU A 146 7.75 -7.98 -21.77
N TYR A 147 7.79 -8.84 -22.80
CA TYR A 147 6.64 -9.00 -23.71
C TYR A 147 5.46 -9.62 -22.98
N PHE A 148 5.72 -10.60 -22.10
CA PHE A 148 4.69 -11.17 -21.24
C PHE A 148 4.03 -10.11 -20.36
N ALA A 149 4.79 -9.15 -19.81
CA ALA A 149 4.25 -8.06 -19.01
C ALA A 149 3.25 -7.20 -19.79
N ILE A 150 3.55 -6.87 -21.05
CA ILE A 150 2.65 -6.09 -21.94
C ILE A 150 1.39 -6.90 -22.26
N ILE A 151 1.54 -8.18 -22.56
CA ILE A 151 0.41 -9.09 -22.81
C ILE A 151 -0.48 -9.18 -21.58
N LEU A 152 0.13 -9.38 -20.40
CA LEU A 152 -0.58 -9.48 -19.13
C LEU A 152 -1.34 -8.20 -18.81
N PHE A 153 -0.70 -7.03 -19.01
CA PHE A 153 -1.36 -5.73 -18.88
C PHE A 153 -2.59 -5.63 -19.78
N GLY A 154 -2.45 -5.95 -21.08
CA GLY A 154 -3.54 -5.89 -22.03
C GLY A 154 -4.69 -6.84 -21.70
N LEU A 155 -4.37 -8.06 -21.27
CA LEU A 155 -5.36 -9.05 -20.83
C LEU A 155 -6.09 -8.57 -19.57
N THR A 156 -5.38 -8.03 -18.57
CA THR A 156 -6.01 -7.48 -17.37
C THR A 156 -6.93 -6.31 -17.71
N VAL A 157 -6.51 -5.38 -18.58
CA VAL A 157 -7.36 -4.29 -19.07
C VAL A 157 -8.62 -4.84 -19.73
N ALA A 158 -8.48 -5.82 -20.62
CA ALA A 158 -9.62 -6.42 -21.31
C ALA A 158 -10.63 -7.04 -20.34
N VAL A 159 -10.16 -7.79 -19.34
CA VAL A 159 -11.04 -8.42 -18.32
C VAL A 159 -11.71 -7.36 -17.44
N ILE A 160 -10.97 -6.35 -16.96
CA ILE A 160 -11.53 -5.26 -16.15
C ILE A 160 -12.66 -4.58 -16.93
N VAL A 161 -12.39 -4.17 -18.17
CA VAL A 161 -13.37 -3.48 -19.02
C VAL A 161 -14.57 -4.37 -19.30
N PHE A 162 -14.35 -5.63 -19.68
CA PHE A 162 -15.42 -6.57 -19.99
C PHE A 162 -16.36 -6.78 -18.79
N VAL A 163 -15.81 -7.11 -17.61
CA VAL A 163 -16.60 -7.33 -16.39
C VAL A 163 -17.29 -6.05 -15.94
N SER A 164 -16.62 -4.90 -16.07
CA SER A 164 -17.23 -3.60 -15.74
C SER A 164 -18.35 -3.20 -16.69
N LEU A 165 -18.31 -3.59 -17.96
CA LEU A 165 -19.40 -3.37 -18.92
C LEU A 165 -20.59 -4.29 -18.66
N CYS A 166 -20.34 -5.54 -18.24
CA CYS A 166 -21.39 -6.52 -17.91
C CYS A 166 -22.08 -6.27 -16.56
N THR A 167 -21.53 -5.39 -15.72
CA THR A 167 -22.03 -5.08 -14.38
C THR A 167 -22.66 -3.68 -14.35
N PRO A 168 -23.65 -3.39 -13.46
CA PRO A 168 -24.16 -2.05 -13.28
C PRO A 168 -23.06 -0.99 -13.00
N PRO A 169 -23.22 0.24 -13.52
CA PRO A 169 -22.32 1.35 -13.22
C PRO A 169 -22.45 1.83 -11.78
N ILE A 170 -21.36 2.38 -11.25
CA ILE A 170 -21.36 3.07 -9.95
C ILE A 170 -22.15 4.39 -10.08
N PRO A 171 -23.02 4.74 -9.12
CA PRO A 171 -23.72 6.04 -9.08
C PRO A 171 -22.74 7.23 -9.13
N GLU A 172 -23.09 8.29 -9.86
CA GLU A 172 -22.19 9.45 -10.04
C GLU A 172 -21.86 10.19 -8.73
N GLU A 173 -22.74 10.11 -7.73
CA GLU A 173 -22.51 10.68 -6.39
C GLU A 173 -21.28 10.06 -5.70
N ASN A 174 -21.00 8.78 -5.96
CA ASN A 174 -19.87 8.05 -5.38
C ASN A 174 -18.57 8.24 -6.18
N LEU A 175 -18.63 8.88 -7.35
CA LEU A 175 -17.47 9.11 -8.22
C LEU A 175 -16.87 10.50 -8.04
N ALA A 176 -17.44 11.33 -7.16
CA ALA A 176 -16.99 12.68 -6.91
C ALA A 176 -15.52 12.70 -6.46
N ARG A 177 -14.67 13.49 -7.13
CA ARG A 177 -13.23 13.65 -6.84
C ARG A 177 -12.34 12.40 -6.93
N LEU A 178 -12.87 11.23 -7.26
CA LEU A 178 -12.09 9.98 -7.35
C LEU A 178 -11.41 9.77 -8.70
N THR A 179 -12.00 10.25 -9.80
CA THR A 179 -11.46 10.08 -11.15
C THR A 179 -10.84 11.39 -11.65
N TRP A 180 -9.95 11.30 -12.64
CA TRP A 180 -9.33 12.46 -13.28
C TRP A 180 -10.38 13.49 -13.75
N TRP A 181 -11.48 12.99 -14.32
CA TRP A 181 -12.57 13.81 -14.86
C TRP A 181 -13.49 14.41 -13.78
N THR A 182 -13.54 13.82 -12.59
CA THR A 182 -14.38 14.29 -11.47
C THR A 182 -13.60 15.06 -10.41
N ARG A 183 -12.31 15.34 -10.63
CA ARG A 183 -11.42 16.03 -9.68
C ARG A 183 -11.96 17.35 -9.12
N TYR A 184 -12.68 18.13 -9.93
CA TYR A 184 -13.23 19.43 -9.55
C TYR A 184 -14.72 19.41 -9.16
N SER A 185 -15.33 18.23 -9.02
CA SER A 185 -16.73 18.16 -8.59
C SER A 185 -16.88 18.60 -7.13
N GLU A 186 -17.84 19.49 -6.86
CA GLU A 186 -18.13 20.01 -5.51
C GLU A 186 -19.23 19.25 -4.77
N THR A 187 -19.72 18.13 -5.33
CA THR A 187 -20.76 17.32 -4.68
C THR A 187 -20.28 16.81 -3.31
N PRO A 188 -21.08 16.99 -2.25
CA PRO A 188 -20.74 16.49 -0.92
C PRO A 188 -20.69 14.96 -0.95
N GLU A 189 -19.54 14.43 -0.57
CA GLU A 189 -19.29 12.99 -0.41
C GLU A 189 -20.28 12.46 0.65
N LYS A 190 -21.14 11.50 0.27
CA LYS A 190 -21.81 10.67 1.27
C LYS A 190 -20.85 9.57 1.63
N ASP A 191 -20.41 9.54 2.89
CA ASP A 191 -19.47 8.56 3.40
C ASP A 191 -19.95 7.13 3.07
N MET A 192 -19.18 6.44 2.21
CA MET A 192 -19.47 5.07 1.76
C MET A 192 -19.40 4.05 2.92
N GLU A 193 -18.89 4.45 4.08
CA GLU A 193 -18.84 3.63 5.30
C GLU A 193 -20.22 3.34 5.90
N ASN A 194 -21.25 4.17 5.62
CA ASN A 194 -22.58 4.01 6.21
C ASN A 194 -23.46 2.92 5.56
N CYS A 195 -23.17 2.48 4.32
CA CYS A 195 -24.01 1.48 3.65
C CYS A 195 -23.79 0.04 4.13
N ASN A 196 -22.64 -0.27 4.74
CA ASN A 196 -22.39 -1.62 5.29
C ASN A 196 -22.85 -1.79 6.75
N HIS A 197 -23.29 -0.71 7.41
CA HIS A 197 -23.77 -0.74 8.80
C HIS A 197 -25.30 -0.79 8.94
N GLN A 198 -26.07 -0.60 7.86
CA GLN A 198 -27.53 -0.48 7.93
C GLN A 198 -28.32 -1.80 8.03
N ASN A 199 -27.69 -2.98 7.98
CA ASN A 199 -28.38 -4.25 8.26
C ASN A 199 -28.36 -4.65 9.76
N THR A 200 -28.04 -3.74 10.67
CA THR A 200 -28.21 -3.99 12.11
C THR A 200 -28.65 -2.73 12.84
N GLU A 201 -29.78 -2.14 12.43
CA GLU A 201 -30.43 -1.12 13.26
C GLU A 201 -31.16 -1.78 14.43
N HIS A 202 -30.67 -1.51 15.65
CA HIS A 202 -31.54 -1.01 16.71
C HIS A 202 -30.75 -0.20 17.78
N THR A 203 -30.97 1.12 17.71
CA THR A 203 -31.08 2.11 18.81
C THR A 203 -29.81 2.61 19.55
N PRO A 204 -29.84 3.83 20.14
CA PRO A 204 -28.82 4.85 19.93
C PRO A 204 -28.00 5.10 21.20
N GLN A 205 -26.68 5.25 21.08
CA GLN A 205 -25.87 5.71 22.21
C GLN A 205 -25.04 6.93 21.83
N LYS A 206 -25.61 8.08 22.21
CA LYS A 206 -24.88 9.26 22.69
C LYS A 206 -23.67 8.84 23.53
N GLU A 207 -22.56 9.52 23.26
CA GLU A 207 -21.47 9.86 24.17
C GLU A 207 -21.54 9.24 25.58
N LYS A 208 -20.58 8.33 25.83
CA LYS A 208 -19.89 8.25 27.12
C LYS A 208 -18.41 8.00 26.85
N ASP A 209 -17.72 9.06 26.44
CA ASP A 209 -16.32 9.19 26.77
C ASP A 209 -16.23 9.53 28.27
N SER A 210 -15.28 8.86 28.92
CA SER A 210 -14.87 8.93 30.33
C SER A 210 -15.63 8.10 31.40
N ALA A 211 -14.81 7.26 32.06
CA ALA A 211 -14.88 6.74 33.43
C ALA A 211 -15.74 5.50 33.75
N ILE A 212 -15.33 4.50 34.55
CA ILE A 212 -14.10 4.17 35.31
C ILE A 212 -14.25 2.71 35.86
N SER A 213 -13.12 2.02 36.04
CA SER A 213 -12.73 0.92 36.96
C SER A 213 -13.49 -0.42 37.10
N SER A 214 -12.70 -1.50 37.14
CA SER A 214 -12.49 -2.43 38.28
C SER A 214 -11.32 -3.35 37.86
N SER A 215 -10.22 -3.56 38.59
CA SER A 215 -9.92 -3.54 40.03
C SER A 215 -8.44 -3.14 40.19
N GLU A 216 -7.94 -2.45 41.23
CA GLU A 216 -8.18 -2.55 42.66
C GLU A 216 -8.31 -1.17 43.35
N ASN A 217 -9.13 -1.14 44.41
CA ASN A 217 -9.36 0.00 45.30
C ASN A 217 -8.12 0.30 46.16
N ILE A 218 -7.66 1.56 46.24
CA ILE A 218 -7.38 2.29 47.49
C ILE A 218 -7.69 3.78 47.26
N ASP A 219 -8.31 4.36 48.29
CA ASP A 219 -9.10 5.57 48.39
C ASP A 219 -8.32 6.91 48.35
N LEU A 220 -9.01 7.93 47.81
CA LEU A 220 -9.07 9.36 48.21
C LEU A 220 -7.83 10.28 48.25
N THR A 221 -7.86 11.28 47.34
CA THR A 221 -7.86 12.76 47.52
C THR A 221 -6.87 13.57 46.68
N ASP A 222 -7.41 14.68 46.16
CA ASP A 222 -6.81 15.78 45.39
C ASP A 222 -5.31 16.05 45.58
N LYS A 223 -4.58 16.26 44.47
CA LYS A 223 -3.75 17.45 44.17
C LYS A 223 -2.80 17.24 42.98
N GLU A 224 -2.76 18.29 42.14
CA GLU A 224 -1.61 18.81 41.38
C GLU A 224 -0.96 17.91 40.31
N HIS A 225 -0.32 18.58 39.33
CA HIS A 225 0.47 18.00 38.24
C HIS A 225 1.38 16.85 38.72
N GLY A 226 0.89 15.61 38.60
CA GLY A 226 1.67 14.41 38.88
C GLY A 226 2.01 13.70 37.58
N GLU A 227 3.25 13.83 37.11
CA GLU A 227 3.81 12.85 36.17
C GLU A 227 3.63 11.46 36.78
N VAL A 228 2.82 10.61 36.15
CA VAL A 228 2.67 9.20 36.57
C VAL A 228 4.05 8.55 36.47
N LYS A 229 4.71 8.31 37.62
CA LYS A 229 6.03 7.66 37.68
C LYS A 229 5.90 6.18 37.34
N TYR A 230 6.06 5.85 36.06
CA TYR A 230 6.20 4.46 35.63
C TYR A 230 7.54 3.88 36.09
N PRO A 231 7.60 2.60 36.50
CA PRO A 231 8.88 1.92 36.76
C PRO A 231 9.75 1.94 35.49
N PHE A 232 11.07 2.05 35.66
CA PHE A 232 12.04 2.22 34.55
C PHE A 232 11.86 1.18 33.43
N TRP A 233 11.55 -0.07 33.78
CA TRP A 233 11.26 -1.14 32.82
C TRP A 233 10.00 -0.90 31.97
N LYS A 234 8.94 -0.32 32.55
CA LYS A 234 7.75 0.10 31.80
C LYS A 234 8.04 1.31 30.93
N LYS A 235 8.87 2.25 31.40
CA LYS A 235 9.32 3.39 30.58
C LYS A 235 10.18 2.93 29.40
N LEU A 236 11.07 1.95 29.62
CA LEU A 236 11.86 1.31 28.58
C LEU A 236 10.99 0.50 27.63
N TYR A 237 9.97 -0.21 28.13
CA TYR A 237 9.00 -0.92 27.30
C TYR A 237 8.15 0.04 26.47
N PHE A 238 7.67 1.15 27.03
CA PHE A 238 6.90 2.16 26.30
C PHE A 238 7.75 2.94 25.30
N TRP A 239 9.01 3.24 25.65
CA TRP A 239 9.97 3.82 24.73
C TRP A 239 10.34 2.84 23.60
N PHE A 240 10.59 1.58 23.93
CA PHE A 240 10.82 0.52 22.95
C PHE A 240 9.58 0.25 22.11
N CYS A 241 8.37 0.36 22.66
CA CYS A 241 7.13 0.22 21.89
C CYS A 241 6.86 1.46 21.05
N GLY A 242 7.35 2.65 21.41
CA GLY A 242 7.09 3.92 20.71
C GLY A 242 5.80 4.61 21.15
N ILE A 243 5.29 4.28 22.34
CA ILE A 243 4.06 4.87 22.87
C ILE A 243 4.40 6.27 23.40
N SER A 244 3.92 7.32 22.72
CA SER A 244 3.95 8.66 23.29
C SER A 244 2.97 8.71 24.46
N VAL A 245 3.48 8.95 25.66
CA VAL A 245 2.68 9.12 26.89
C VAL A 245 1.92 10.47 26.89
N ASN A 246 2.15 11.32 25.87
CA ASN A 246 1.35 12.52 25.68
C ASN A 246 -0.06 12.13 25.22
N PRO A 247 -1.12 12.61 25.89
CA PRO A 247 -2.47 12.42 25.39
C PRO A 247 -2.55 13.01 23.98
N LYS A 248 -3.01 12.21 23.00
CA LYS A 248 -3.48 12.76 21.73
C LYS A 248 -4.52 13.81 22.11
N SER A 249 -4.29 15.07 21.73
CA SER A 249 -5.33 16.09 21.84
C SER A 249 -6.52 15.60 21.02
N THR A 250 -7.63 15.29 21.69
CA THR A 250 -8.89 15.01 21.01
C THR A 250 -9.24 16.26 20.23
N LEU A 251 -9.02 16.24 18.91
CA LEU A 251 -9.39 17.34 18.05
C LEU A 251 -10.91 17.49 18.11
N THR A 252 -11.39 18.72 18.20
CA THR A 252 -12.83 18.97 18.17
C THR A 252 -13.37 18.54 16.81
N ARG A 253 -14.60 18.02 16.71
CA ARG A 253 -15.20 17.56 15.44
C ARG A 253 -15.13 18.61 14.31
N GLU A 254 -15.14 19.90 14.67
CA GLU A 254 -14.95 21.01 13.73
C GLU A 254 -13.50 21.14 13.24
N GLU A 255 -12.51 20.90 14.11
CA GLU A 255 -11.08 20.91 13.77
C GLU A 255 -10.72 19.70 12.89
N GLU A 256 -11.29 18.53 13.16
CA GLU A 256 -11.14 17.34 12.30
C GLU A 256 -11.72 17.59 10.90
N ALA A 257 -12.93 18.15 10.82
CA ALA A 257 -13.55 18.49 9.53
C ALA A 257 -12.75 19.57 8.78
N ALA A 258 -12.20 20.57 9.48
CA ALA A 258 -11.35 21.59 8.89
C ALA A 258 -10.01 21.01 8.39
N ALA A 259 -9.41 20.08 9.16
CA ALA A 259 -8.21 19.36 8.76
C ALA A 259 -8.46 18.48 7.53
N GLN A 260 -9.57 17.73 7.51
CA GLN A 260 -9.95 16.89 6.38
C GLN A 260 -10.25 17.74 5.13
N LYS A 261 -10.87 18.91 5.29
CA LYS A 261 -11.08 19.87 4.20
C LYS A 261 -9.75 20.45 3.68
N LYS A 262 -8.76 20.65 4.56
CA LYS A 262 -7.42 21.09 4.16
C LYS A 262 -6.67 19.99 3.39
N LEU A 263 -6.79 18.72 3.82
CA LEU A 263 -6.17 17.57 3.15
C LEU A 263 -6.81 17.24 1.79
N THR A 264 -8.13 17.43 1.65
CA THR A 264 -8.87 17.16 0.40
C THR A 264 -8.85 18.33 -0.59
N ASN A 265 -8.25 19.46 -0.22
CA ASN A 265 -8.16 20.62 -1.10
C ASN A 265 -7.04 20.43 -2.15
N ILE A 266 -7.44 20.32 -3.42
CA ILE A 266 -6.53 20.14 -4.57
C ILE A 266 -6.02 21.49 -5.11
N LYS A 267 -6.44 22.62 -4.53
CA LYS A 267 -5.99 23.95 -4.96
C LYS A 267 -4.56 24.21 -4.51
N GLU A 268 -3.65 24.24 -5.47
CA GLU A 268 -2.25 24.62 -5.26
C GLU A 268 -2.09 26.14 -5.20
N GLU A 269 -1.12 26.61 -4.42
CA GLU A 269 -0.68 28.00 -4.46
C GLU A 269 0.07 28.29 -5.77
N PRO A 270 -0.08 29.50 -6.34
CA PRO A 270 0.45 29.83 -7.68
C PRO A 270 1.98 29.72 -7.78
N VAL A 271 2.69 30.00 -6.68
CA VAL A 271 4.16 29.89 -6.63
C VAL A 271 4.59 28.42 -6.74
N TRP A 272 4.03 27.55 -5.89
CA TRP A 272 4.36 26.12 -5.86
C TRP A 272 3.98 25.42 -7.16
N LYS A 273 2.84 25.77 -7.76
CA LYS A 273 2.44 25.29 -9.09
C LYS A 273 3.49 25.64 -10.16
N THR A 274 4.00 26.86 -10.14
CA THR A 274 5.01 27.32 -11.11
C THR A 274 6.33 26.57 -10.91
N VAL A 275 6.78 26.41 -9.66
CA VAL A 275 7.99 25.65 -9.31
C VAL A 275 7.87 24.19 -9.76
N CYS A 276 6.75 23.53 -9.48
CA CYS A 276 6.50 22.15 -9.91
C CYS A 276 6.53 22.01 -11.44
N ASN A 277 5.88 22.91 -12.16
CA ASN A 277 5.86 22.89 -13.64
C ASN A 277 7.26 23.09 -14.23
N CYS A 278 8.06 24.03 -13.70
CA CYS A 278 9.44 24.24 -14.13
C CYS A 278 10.29 22.98 -13.92
N ASN A 279 10.21 22.37 -12.73
CA ASN A 279 10.93 21.12 -12.43
C ASN A 279 10.49 19.99 -13.36
N ALA A 280 9.19 19.86 -13.65
CA ALA A 280 8.68 18.85 -14.58
C ALA A 280 9.26 19.03 -16.00
N ILE A 281 9.32 20.28 -16.50
CA ILE A 281 9.91 20.58 -17.81
C ILE A 281 11.40 20.23 -17.84
N ILE A 282 12.15 20.59 -16.79
CA ILE A 282 13.57 20.26 -16.69
C ILE A 282 13.78 18.74 -16.70
N LEU A 283 13.00 18.00 -15.91
CA LEU A 283 13.08 16.54 -15.86
C LEU A 283 12.74 15.89 -17.21
N LEU A 284 11.72 16.38 -17.91
CA LEU A 284 11.36 15.89 -19.25
C LEU A 284 12.47 16.19 -20.26
N ALA A 285 13.03 17.41 -20.24
CA ALA A 285 14.12 17.80 -21.13
C ALA A 285 15.37 16.93 -20.93
N ILE A 286 15.74 16.66 -19.68
CA ILE A 286 16.85 15.76 -19.35
C ILE A 286 16.57 14.34 -19.83
N ASN A 287 15.37 13.81 -19.60
CA ASN A 287 15.02 12.47 -20.06
C ASN A 287 15.06 12.34 -21.59
N ILE A 288 14.52 13.32 -22.32
CA ILE A 288 14.55 13.34 -23.79
C ILE A 288 15.99 13.42 -24.29
N PHE A 289 16.82 14.26 -23.66
CA PHE A 289 18.24 14.36 -24.00
C PHE A 289 18.98 13.05 -23.78
N LEU A 290 18.81 12.43 -22.61
CA LEU A 290 19.46 11.16 -22.29
C LEU A 290 19.01 10.05 -23.24
N TRP A 291 17.71 9.98 -23.54
CA TRP A 291 17.18 9.01 -24.49
C TRP A 291 17.72 9.25 -25.91
N GLY A 292 17.77 10.50 -26.39
CA GLY A 292 18.30 10.79 -27.72
C GLY A 292 19.82 10.66 -27.84
N TYR A 293 20.57 10.73 -26.75
CA TYR A 293 22.03 10.61 -26.73
C TYR A 293 22.51 9.16 -26.50
N PHE A 294 21.82 8.40 -25.64
CA PHE A 294 22.22 7.04 -25.23
C PHE A 294 21.32 5.92 -25.75
N GLY A 295 20.09 6.23 -26.19
CA GLY A 295 19.15 5.27 -26.78
C GLY A 295 19.33 5.16 -28.29
#